data_AF-A0A6V8PSS1-F1
#
_entry.id   AF-A0A6V8PSS1-F1
#
_cell.length_a   1.000
_cell.length_b   1.000
_cell.length_c   1.000
_cell.angle_alpha   90.00
_cell.angle_beta   90.00
_cell.angle_gamma   90.00
#
_symmetry.space_group_name_H-M   'P 1'
#
loop_
_entity.id
_entity.type
_entity.pdbx_description
1 polymer ?
#
loop_
_entity_poly.entity_id
_entity_poly.type
_entity_poly.pdbx_seq_one_letter_code
_entity_poly.pdbx_strand_id
1 'polypeptide(L)'
;MNRATWLKLIAVGLATAGLFFLGVACAPAPTIEEVPPPPAEEEVAPAEEPGIVAEEGAELTVWESEGASGEWLQDVAKLFTEKYGIPVTFEPVGHTDAPGKLKTDGPAGLGADVFAAPHDHVGSMVAGGLIYPNDVSDPADFVDAAVAGVSFQGIMYGYPIGI
;
A
#
# COMPACT_ATOMS: atom_id res chain seq x y z
N MET A 1 -34.19 37.65 16.56
CA MET A 1 -35.17 36.54 16.48
C MET A 1 -34.57 35.34 17.22
N ASN A 2 -35.30 34.83 18.21
CA ASN A 2 -34.90 33.96 19.35
C ASN A 2 -34.34 32.58 18.95
N ARG A 3 -33.31 32.03 19.62
CA ARG A 3 -33.20 31.44 20.97
C ARG A 3 -34.02 30.15 21.18
N ALA A 4 -33.28 29.07 21.43
CA ALA A 4 -33.48 28.10 22.51
C ALA A 4 -34.86 27.43 22.66
N THR A 5 -34.96 26.22 22.15
CA THR A 5 -35.77 25.09 22.66
C THR A 5 -35.24 23.90 21.84
N TRP A 6 -34.70 22.84 22.40
CA TRP A 6 -35.41 21.69 22.95
C TRP A 6 -34.43 20.90 23.83
N LEU A 7 -34.25 21.35 25.07
CA LEU A 7 -33.77 20.52 26.17
C LEU A 7 -34.91 20.49 27.18
N LYS A 8 -35.46 19.30 27.44
CA LYS A 8 -36.17 18.83 28.65
C LYS A 8 -37.13 17.72 28.25
N LEU A 9 -36.88 16.51 28.71
CA LEU A 9 -37.80 15.81 29.62
C LEU A 9 -37.08 14.64 30.28
N ILE A 10 -36.92 14.79 31.59
CA ILE A 10 -36.49 13.81 32.57
C ILE A 10 -37.70 12.90 32.86
N ALA A 11 -37.50 11.60 32.97
CA ALA A 11 -38.35 10.75 33.80
C ALA A 11 -37.56 9.56 34.36
N VAL A 12 -37.43 9.57 35.69
CA VAL A 12 -36.96 8.51 36.58
C VAL A 12 -38.05 7.45 36.75
N GLY A 13 -37.68 6.17 36.80
CA GLY A 13 -38.56 5.07 37.24
C GLY A 13 -37.79 3.75 37.24
N LEU A 14 -37.19 3.34 38.36
CA LEU A 14 -37.74 2.57 39.49
C LEU A 14 -37.68 1.06 39.26
N ALA A 15 -36.99 0.41 40.21
CA ALA A 15 -36.67 -1.01 40.32
C ALA A 15 -37.88 -1.96 40.23
N THR A 16 -37.64 -3.16 39.69
CA THR A 16 -38.22 -4.40 40.25
C THR A 16 -37.23 -5.55 40.13
N ALA A 17 -36.92 -6.15 41.28
CA ALA A 17 -36.21 -7.40 41.42
C ALA A 17 -37.22 -8.56 41.30
N GLY A 18 -36.87 -9.59 40.53
CA GLY A 18 -37.60 -10.85 40.42
C GLY A 18 -36.67 -12.01 40.70
N LEU A 19 -36.96 -12.73 41.79
CA LEU A 19 -36.17 -13.78 42.42
C LEU A 19 -36.77 -15.17 42.11
N PHE A 20 -35.90 -16.17 41.99
CA PHE A 20 -36.09 -17.61 42.21
C PHE A 20 -36.71 -18.49 41.11
N PHE A 21 -35.92 -19.45 40.61
CA PHE A 21 -36.24 -20.89 40.72
C PHE A 21 -34.94 -21.73 40.77
N LEU A 22 -34.88 -22.64 41.76
CA LEU A 22 -33.93 -23.74 41.94
C LEU A 22 -33.83 -24.57 40.64
N GLY A 23 -32.71 -25.14 40.19
CA GLY A 23 -31.61 -25.79 40.90
C GLY A 23 -31.60 -27.26 40.48
N VAL A 24 -30.64 -27.71 39.65
CA VAL A 24 -30.27 -29.13 39.51
C VAL A 24 -28.78 -29.21 39.16
N ALA A 25 -28.03 -29.84 40.06
CA ALA A 25 -26.69 -30.32 39.83
C ALA A 25 -26.75 -31.75 39.28
N CYS A 26 -26.13 -32.01 38.13
CA CYS A 26 -25.38 -33.22 37.85
C CYS A 26 -24.62 -33.02 36.53
N ALA A 27 -23.30 -33.00 36.59
CA ALA A 27 -22.43 -33.02 35.43
C ALA A 27 -22.23 -34.46 34.95
N PRO A 28 -22.50 -34.79 33.68
CA PRO A 28 -21.79 -35.84 32.98
C PRO A 28 -20.51 -35.28 32.34
N ALA A 29 -19.47 -36.10 32.32
CA ALA A 29 -18.13 -35.78 31.83
C ALA A 29 -18.13 -35.21 30.39
N PRO A 30 -17.17 -34.33 30.04
CA PRO A 30 -17.04 -33.86 28.66
C PRO A 30 -16.63 -35.04 27.77
N THR A 31 -17.49 -35.34 26.81
CA THR A 31 -17.18 -36.17 25.65
C THR A 31 -16.03 -35.52 24.89
N ILE A 32 -14.91 -36.22 24.74
CA ILE A 32 -13.83 -35.81 23.83
C ILE A 32 -14.39 -36.04 22.42
N GLU A 33 -14.81 -34.98 21.73
CA GLU A 33 -14.99 -35.02 20.28
C GLU A 33 -13.60 -35.06 19.64
N GLU A 34 -13.34 -36.12 18.88
CA GLU A 34 -12.12 -36.30 18.12
C GLU A 34 -12.11 -35.28 16.97
N VAL A 35 -11.21 -34.30 17.06
CA VAL A 35 -11.02 -33.26 16.02
C VAL A 35 -10.55 -33.97 14.73
N PRO A 36 -11.29 -33.88 13.62
CA PRO A 36 -10.84 -34.46 12.36
C PRO A 36 -9.54 -33.75 11.91
N PRO A 37 -8.59 -34.47 11.29
CA PRO A 37 -7.36 -33.87 10.81
C PRO A 37 -7.66 -32.75 9.80
N PRO A 38 -6.86 -31.68 9.78
CA PRO A 38 -7.03 -30.60 8.80
C PRO A 38 -6.96 -31.20 7.40
N PRO A 39 -7.79 -30.71 6.45
CA PRO A 39 -7.67 -31.13 5.06
C PRO A 39 -6.26 -30.81 4.58
N ALA A 40 -5.68 -31.76 3.84
CA ALA A 40 -4.36 -31.60 3.24
C ALA A 40 -4.31 -30.27 2.49
N GLU A 41 -3.27 -29.47 2.76
CA GLU A 41 -2.94 -28.29 1.99
C GLU A 41 -2.76 -28.73 0.53
N GLU A 42 -3.75 -28.39 -0.31
CA GLU A 42 -3.56 -28.40 -1.75
C GLU A 42 -2.43 -27.41 -2.05
N GLU A 43 -1.32 -27.96 -2.54
CA GLU A 43 -0.21 -27.21 -3.10
C GLU A 43 -0.78 -26.36 -4.25
N VAL A 44 -1.07 -25.09 -3.94
CA VAL A 44 -1.58 -24.14 -4.92
C VAL A 44 -0.48 -23.96 -5.95
N ALA A 45 -0.71 -24.50 -7.15
CA ALA A 45 0.17 -24.28 -8.28
C ALA A 45 0.43 -22.78 -8.44
N PRO A 46 1.66 -22.35 -8.81
CA PRO A 46 1.97 -20.94 -8.99
C PRO A 46 0.95 -20.34 -9.96
N ALA A 47 0.28 -19.27 -9.53
CA ALA A 47 -0.55 -18.48 -10.41
C ALA A 47 0.33 -18.01 -11.58
N GLU A 48 0.01 -18.40 -12.80
CA GLU A 48 0.62 -17.82 -14.00
C GLU A 48 0.26 -16.33 -14.00
N GLU A 49 1.25 -15.47 -13.73
CA GLU A 49 1.08 -14.03 -13.87
C GLU A 49 0.69 -13.72 -15.32
N PRO A 50 -0.38 -12.94 -15.57
CA PRO A 50 -0.66 -12.46 -16.91
C PRO A 50 0.58 -11.69 -17.38
N GLY A 51 1.31 -12.25 -18.34
CA GLY A 51 2.61 -11.73 -18.75
C GLY A 51 2.52 -10.26 -19.14
N ILE A 52 3.40 -9.44 -18.56
CA ILE A 52 3.54 -8.02 -18.91
C ILE A 52 3.98 -7.96 -20.38
N VAL A 53 3.12 -7.38 -21.24
CA VAL A 53 3.42 -7.14 -22.66
C VAL A 53 3.71 -5.66 -22.86
N ALA A 54 4.91 -5.34 -23.32
CA ALA A 54 5.32 -3.97 -23.65
C ALA A 54 4.57 -3.44 -24.89
N GLU A 55 4.34 -2.14 -24.95
CA GLU A 55 3.89 -1.48 -26.18
C GLU A 55 4.99 -1.44 -27.25
N GLU A 56 4.59 -1.30 -28.51
CA GLU A 56 5.54 -1.22 -29.61
C GLU A 56 6.39 0.06 -29.49
N GLY A 57 7.71 -0.12 -29.40
CA GLY A 57 8.65 1.00 -29.25
C GLY A 57 8.77 1.56 -27.83
N ALA A 58 8.28 0.84 -26.81
CA ALA A 58 8.41 1.23 -25.41
C ALA A 58 9.87 1.52 -25.03
N GLU A 59 10.08 2.62 -24.31
CA GLU A 59 11.34 2.96 -23.64
C GLU A 59 11.02 3.57 -22.27
N LEU A 60 11.96 3.50 -21.33
CA LEU A 60 11.78 4.04 -19.98
C LEU A 60 12.93 4.96 -19.61
N THR A 61 12.62 6.04 -18.91
CA THR A 61 13.58 6.92 -18.25
C THR A 61 13.42 6.82 -16.74
N VAL A 62 14.53 6.59 -16.04
CA VAL A 62 14.56 6.46 -14.58
C VAL A 62 15.51 7.47 -13.97
N TRP A 63 15.03 8.19 -12.96
CA TRP A 63 15.80 9.15 -12.18
C TRP A 63 16.21 8.57 -10.84
N GLU A 64 17.53 8.53 -10.61
CA GLU A 64 18.11 8.15 -9.34
C GLU A 64 19.41 8.94 -9.10
N SER A 65 19.84 8.99 -7.85
CA SER A 65 21.09 9.55 -7.39
C SER A 65 22.29 8.82 -7.99
N GLU A 66 23.39 9.54 -8.20
CA GLU A 66 24.68 8.94 -8.55
C GLU A 66 25.24 8.07 -7.40
N GLY A 67 26.34 7.38 -7.68
CA GLY A 67 27.01 6.50 -6.72
C GLY A 67 26.32 5.14 -6.64
N ALA A 68 26.31 4.53 -5.46
CA ALA A 68 25.87 3.14 -5.29
C ALA A 68 24.44 2.87 -5.79
N SER A 69 23.50 3.81 -5.58
CA SER A 69 22.12 3.67 -6.05
C SER A 69 22.03 3.69 -7.58
N GLY A 70 22.71 4.64 -8.23
CA GLY A 70 22.78 4.73 -9.69
C GLY A 70 23.50 3.55 -10.33
N GLU A 71 24.61 3.08 -9.73
CA GLU A 71 25.33 1.88 -10.16
C GLU A 71 24.43 0.63 -10.08
N TRP A 72 23.70 0.46 -8.96
CA TRP A 72 22.73 -0.61 -8.81
C TRP A 72 21.60 -0.52 -9.85
N LEU A 73 21.04 0.68 -10.07
CA LEU A 73 19.99 0.89 -11.05
C LEU A 73 20.47 0.54 -12.46
N GLN A 74 21.70 0.88 -12.83
CA GLN A 74 22.27 0.51 -14.13
C GLN A 74 22.34 -1.01 -14.33
N ASP A 75 22.66 -1.77 -13.28
CA ASP A 75 22.68 -3.23 -13.36
C ASP A 75 21.27 -3.82 -13.45
N VAL A 76 20.31 -3.29 -12.68
CA VAL A 76 18.89 -3.67 -12.78
C VAL A 76 18.31 -3.32 -14.15
N ALA A 77 18.65 -2.15 -14.71
CA ALA A 77 18.23 -1.70 -16.03
C ALA A 77 18.69 -2.64 -17.15
N LYS A 78 19.94 -3.15 -17.06
CA LYS A 78 20.44 -4.17 -18.00
C LYS A 78 19.61 -5.44 -17.92
N LEU A 79 19.37 -5.96 -16.73
CA LEU A 79 18.57 -7.18 -16.52
C LEU A 79 17.12 -7.00 -17.00
N PHE A 80 16.53 -5.83 -16.75
CA PHE A 80 15.19 -5.50 -17.23
C PHE A 80 15.14 -5.45 -18.76
N THR A 81 16.13 -4.81 -19.39
CA THR A 81 16.24 -4.73 -20.85
C THR A 81 16.43 -6.12 -21.46
N GLU A 82 17.25 -6.99 -20.86
CA GLU A 82 17.45 -8.37 -21.31
C GLU A 82 16.17 -9.21 -21.22
N LYS A 83 15.39 -9.02 -20.15
CA LYS A 83 14.16 -9.78 -19.90
C LYS A 83 13.00 -9.34 -20.79
N TYR A 84 12.83 -8.03 -20.97
CA TYR A 84 11.62 -7.47 -21.59
C TYR A 84 11.87 -6.82 -22.96
N GLY A 85 13.13 -6.62 -23.35
CA GLY A 85 13.50 -5.93 -24.60
C GLY A 85 13.22 -4.43 -24.57
N ILE A 86 12.92 -3.86 -23.40
CA ILE A 86 12.62 -2.44 -23.22
C ILE A 86 13.89 -1.71 -22.77
N PRO A 87 14.41 -0.75 -23.55
CA PRO A 87 15.54 0.07 -23.13
C PRO A 87 15.17 0.94 -21.93
N VAL A 88 16.09 1.00 -20.96
CA VAL A 88 15.97 1.85 -19.78
C VAL A 88 17.12 2.84 -19.74
N THR A 89 16.79 4.13 -19.78
CA THR A 89 17.73 5.25 -19.67
C THR A 89 17.80 5.70 -18.22
N PHE A 90 19.01 5.67 -17.65
CA PHE A 90 19.29 6.26 -16.34
C PHE A 90 19.72 7.73 -16.51
N GLU A 91 19.07 8.64 -15.79
CA GLU A 91 19.54 10.01 -15.64
C GLU A 91 19.86 10.32 -14.17
N PRO A 92 21.03 10.90 -13.87
CA PRO A 92 21.45 11.20 -12.51
C PRO A 92 20.68 12.41 -11.96
N VAL A 93 19.60 12.15 -11.23
CA VAL A 93 18.79 13.15 -10.52
C VAL A 93 18.56 12.65 -9.10
N GLY A 94 19.11 13.36 -8.13
CA GLY A 94 19.01 12.98 -6.73
C GLY A 94 17.56 12.99 -6.22
N HIS A 95 17.24 12.07 -5.31
CA HIS A 95 15.88 11.89 -4.80
C HIS A 95 15.28 13.17 -4.19
N THR A 96 16.10 14.05 -3.60
CA THR A 96 15.65 15.34 -3.04
C THR A 96 15.25 16.35 -4.11
N ASP A 97 15.86 16.27 -5.30
CA ASP A 97 15.68 17.23 -6.38
C ASP A 97 14.58 16.78 -7.35
N ALA A 98 14.39 15.46 -7.49
CA ALA A 98 13.44 14.87 -8.43
C ALA A 98 12.00 15.44 -8.31
N PRO A 99 11.38 15.58 -7.12
CA PRO A 99 10.04 16.19 -7.01
C PRO A 99 9.98 17.64 -7.48
N GLY A 100 11.07 18.39 -7.34
CA GLY A 100 11.19 19.76 -7.81
C GLY A 100 11.31 19.82 -9.34
N LYS A 101 12.23 19.04 -9.90
CA LYS A 101 12.45 18.92 -11.35
C LYS A 101 11.21 18.41 -12.08
N LEU A 102 10.49 17.44 -11.51
CA LEU A 102 9.30 16.88 -12.14
C LEU A 102 8.17 17.90 -12.32
N LYS A 103 8.09 18.93 -11.46
CA LYS A 103 7.11 20.02 -11.61
C LYS A 103 7.31 20.83 -12.88
N THR A 104 8.55 20.97 -13.35
CA THR A 104 8.87 21.69 -14.59
C THR A 104 8.89 20.75 -15.77
N ASP A 105 9.48 19.58 -15.60
CA ASP A 105 9.82 18.69 -16.70
C ASP A 105 8.66 17.76 -17.06
N GLY A 106 7.82 17.39 -16.09
CA GLY A 106 6.61 16.59 -16.33
C GLY A 106 5.69 17.20 -17.38
N PRO A 107 5.20 18.45 -17.20
CA PRO A 107 4.37 19.13 -18.20
C PRO A 107 5.07 19.40 -19.54
N ALA A 108 6.40 19.40 -19.56
CA ALA A 108 7.20 19.59 -20.77
C ALA A 108 7.45 18.27 -21.54
N GLY A 109 7.04 17.12 -20.98
CA GLY A 109 7.33 15.80 -21.56
C GLY A 109 8.80 15.40 -21.42
N LEU A 110 9.50 15.94 -20.42
CA LEU A 110 10.92 15.69 -20.13
C LEU A 110 11.12 15.02 -18.76
N GLY A 111 10.01 14.64 -18.09
CA GLY A 111 10.05 13.94 -16.81
C GLY A 111 10.44 12.47 -16.98
N ALA A 112 11.00 11.87 -15.93
CA ALA A 112 11.17 10.42 -15.88
C ALA A 112 9.83 9.70 -15.70
N ASP A 113 9.80 8.44 -16.13
CA ASP A 113 8.69 7.51 -15.89
C ASP A 113 8.70 7.00 -14.45
N VAL A 114 9.89 6.72 -13.92
CA VAL A 114 10.11 6.26 -12.53
C VAL A 114 11.21 7.10 -11.90
N PHE A 115 11.05 7.49 -10.64
CA PHE A 115 12.05 8.28 -9.93
C PHE A 115 12.04 7.98 -8.43
N ALA A 116 13.19 8.16 -7.79
CA ALA A 116 13.28 8.12 -6.34
C ALA A 116 12.87 9.46 -5.71
N ALA A 117 12.18 9.39 -4.57
CA ALA A 117 11.79 10.58 -3.80
C ALA A 117 11.63 10.29 -2.31
N PRO A 118 11.86 11.28 -1.43
CA PRO A 118 11.50 11.20 -0.03
C PRO A 118 9.99 10.98 0.17
N HIS A 119 9.64 10.08 1.08
CA HIS A 119 8.25 9.71 1.35
C HIS A 119 7.43 10.86 1.97
N ASP A 120 8.07 11.82 2.65
CA ASP A 120 7.41 12.99 3.23
C ASP A 120 6.86 13.98 2.17
N HIS A 121 7.22 13.80 0.89
CA HIS A 121 6.71 14.61 -0.20
C HIS A 121 5.45 14.05 -0.88
N VAL A 122 5.01 12.82 -0.58
CA VAL A 122 3.91 12.14 -1.27
C VAL A 122 2.66 13.00 -1.36
N GLY A 123 2.19 13.57 -0.24
CA GLY A 123 0.98 14.41 -0.25
C GLY A 123 1.08 15.64 -1.17
N SER A 124 2.26 16.25 -1.26
CA SER A 124 2.49 17.39 -2.15
C SER A 124 2.59 16.98 -3.62
N MET A 125 3.17 15.81 -3.90
CA MET A 125 3.28 15.25 -5.24
C MET A 125 1.91 14.82 -5.77
N VAL A 126 1.06 14.20 -4.92
CA VAL A 126 -0.33 13.89 -5.26
C VAL A 126 -1.12 15.16 -5.56
N ALA A 127 -1.03 16.17 -4.71
CA ALA A 127 -1.73 17.44 -4.92
C ALA A 127 -1.28 18.16 -6.21
N GLY A 128 -0.01 17.98 -6.61
CA GLY A 128 0.54 18.52 -7.85
C GLY A 128 0.29 17.66 -9.09
N GLY A 129 -0.34 16.48 -8.95
CA GLY A 129 -0.55 15.54 -10.06
C GLY A 129 0.75 14.96 -10.62
N LEU A 130 1.78 14.82 -9.78
CA LEU A 130 3.12 14.40 -10.20
C LEU A 130 3.34 12.88 -10.15
N ILE A 131 2.51 12.15 -9.40
CA ILE A 131 2.63 10.71 -9.21
C ILE A 131 1.27 10.03 -9.32
N TYR A 132 1.28 8.78 -9.78
CA TYR A 132 0.11 7.94 -9.89
C TYR A 132 -0.02 6.98 -8.69
N PRO A 133 -1.24 6.54 -8.34
CA PRO A 133 -1.41 5.44 -7.41
C PRO A 133 -0.61 4.21 -7.84
N ASN A 134 -0.02 3.51 -6.87
CA ASN A 134 0.54 2.19 -7.07
C ASN A 134 -0.54 1.15 -6.81
N ASP A 135 -1.13 0.65 -7.90
CA ASP A 135 -2.15 -0.38 -7.92
C ASP A 135 -1.60 -1.77 -8.31
N VAL A 136 -0.28 -1.89 -8.44
CA VAL A 136 0.39 -3.10 -8.92
C VAL A 136 0.95 -3.94 -7.77
N SER A 137 1.56 -3.33 -6.76
CA SER A 137 2.20 -4.08 -5.67
C SER A 137 1.23 -4.36 -4.51
N ASP A 138 1.34 -5.54 -3.90
CA ASP A 138 0.61 -5.87 -2.67
C ASP A 138 1.26 -5.16 -1.46
N PRO A 139 0.52 -4.32 -0.71
CA PRO A 139 1.03 -3.72 0.52
C PRO A 139 1.57 -4.74 1.54
N ALA A 140 1.09 -5.99 1.50
CA ALA A 140 1.55 -7.07 2.38
C ALA A 140 3.00 -7.50 2.12
N ASP A 141 3.58 -7.14 0.96
CA ASP A 141 4.98 -7.44 0.62
C ASP A 141 5.98 -6.52 1.35
N PHE A 142 5.48 -5.47 2.01
CA PHE A 142 6.30 -4.43 2.64
C PHE A 142 6.02 -4.32 4.14
N VAL A 143 6.97 -3.73 4.87
CA VAL A 143 6.76 -3.39 6.28
C VAL A 143 5.72 -2.28 6.41
N ASP A 144 4.77 -2.41 7.34
CA ASP A 144 3.67 -1.45 7.56
C ASP A 144 4.10 0.01 7.59
N ALA A 145 5.23 0.31 8.25
CA ALA A 145 5.75 1.67 8.35
C ALA A 145 6.18 2.24 6.98
N ALA A 146 6.72 1.39 6.11
CA ALA A 146 7.15 1.75 4.77
C ALA A 146 5.93 2.00 3.86
N VAL A 147 4.92 1.12 3.92
CA VAL A 147 3.62 1.31 3.25
C VAL A 147 2.98 2.63 3.67
N ALA A 148 2.96 2.90 4.98
CA ALA A 148 2.41 4.15 5.51
C ALA A 148 3.17 5.38 5.00
N GLY A 149 4.49 5.30 4.87
CA GLY A 149 5.32 6.39 4.35
C GLY A 149 4.99 6.76 2.91
N VAL A 150 4.78 5.75 2.05
CA VAL A 150 4.45 5.99 0.63
C VAL A 150 2.95 6.16 0.35
N SER A 151 2.12 6.22 1.39
CA SER A 151 0.67 6.32 1.28
C SER A 151 0.13 7.69 1.62
N PHE A 152 -0.93 8.11 0.91
CA PHE A 152 -1.66 9.34 1.20
C PHE A 152 -3.15 9.11 1.07
N GLN A 153 -3.93 9.51 2.07
CA GLN A 153 -5.38 9.28 2.14
C GLN A 153 -5.79 7.80 1.94
N GLY A 154 -4.97 6.87 2.44
CA GLY A 154 -5.22 5.43 2.34
C GLY A 154 -4.89 4.80 0.99
N ILE A 155 -4.29 5.55 0.07
CA ILE A 155 -3.84 5.06 -1.24
C ILE A 155 -2.32 5.05 -1.25
N MET A 156 -1.72 3.95 -1.72
CA MET A 156 -0.28 3.81 -1.90
C MET A 156 0.15 4.44 -3.23
N TYR A 157 1.28 5.15 -3.25
CA TYR A 157 1.74 5.89 -4.45
C TYR A 157 3.17 5.54 -4.88
N GLY A 158 3.84 4.60 -4.22
CA GLY A 158 5.22 4.26 -4.54
C GLY A 158 5.62 2.86 -4.11
N TYR A 159 6.85 2.50 -4.45
CA TYR A 159 7.51 1.26 -4.05
C TYR A 159 8.54 1.58 -2.96
N PRO A 160 8.32 1.16 -1.71
CA PRO A 160 9.28 1.45 -0.64
C PRO A 160 10.60 0.69 -0.85
N ILE A 161 11.71 1.42 -0.94
CA ILE A 161 13.07 0.85 -1.09
C ILE A 161 13.97 1.04 0.14
N GLY A 162 13.53 1.85 1.12
CA GLY A 162 14.27 2.13 2.34
C GLY A 162 13.42 2.91 3.35
N ILE A 163 13.78 2.82 4.63
CA ILE A 163 13.16 3.53 5.76
C ILE A 163 14.20 4.19 6.65
#